data_AF-A0A8C2Q4D2-F1
#
_entry.id   AF-A0A8C2Q4D2-F1
#
_cell.length_a   1.000
_cell.length_b   1.000
_cell.length_c   1.000
_cell.angle_alpha   90.00
_cell.angle_beta   90.00
_cell.angle_gamma   90.00
#
_symmetry.space_group_name_H-M   'P 1'
#
loop_
_entity.id
_entity.type
_entity.pdbx_description
1 polymer ?
#
loop_
_entity_poly.entity_id
_entity_poly.type
_entity_poly.pdbx_seq_one_letter_code
_entity_poly.pdbx_strand_id
1 'polypeptide(L)' 'INRFIKCFYSLLSSRFITEDQHYSCMGRNLSYIPPSIPSSIQTLDFSFNVLKLLQKTVFPVLSFLQVLDLSR' A
#
# COMPACT_ATOMS: atom_id res chain seq x y z
N ILE A 1 -10.24 -12.47 11.72
CA ILE A 1 -8.89 -12.33 11.12
C ILE A 1 -8.75 -10.90 10.59
N ASN A 2 -7.83 -10.12 11.15
CA ASN A 2 -7.74 -8.66 10.96
C ASN A 2 -7.47 -8.30 9.49
N ARG A 3 -8.25 -7.37 8.91
CA ARG A 3 -8.05 -6.89 7.53
C ARG A 3 -6.65 -6.29 7.30
N PHE A 4 -6.05 -5.73 8.36
CA PHE A 4 -4.65 -5.28 8.42
C PHE A 4 -3.62 -6.37 8.10
N ILE A 5 -3.87 -7.59 8.59
CA ILE A 5 -3.00 -8.74 8.39
C ILE A 5 -2.94 -9.11 6.88
N LYS A 6 -3.96 -8.74 6.09
CA LYS A 6 -4.10 -9.13 4.68
C LYS A 6 -3.40 -8.20 3.69
N CYS A 7 -3.10 -6.95 4.07
CA CYS A 7 -2.13 -6.07 3.36
C CYS A 7 -0.70 -6.35 3.83
N PHE A 8 -0.52 -6.76 5.09
CA PHE A 8 0.78 -7.20 5.60
C PHE A 8 1.25 -8.54 5.01
N TYR A 9 0.34 -9.49 4.77
CA TYR A 9 0.68 -10.73 4.06
C TYR A 9 0.94 -10.52 2.57
N SER A 10 0.39 -9.49 1.91
CA SER A 10 0.81 -9.14 0.54
C SER A 10 2.20 -8.51 0.50
N LEU A 11 2.66 -7.90 1.61
CA LEU A 11 4.03 -7.39 1.77
C LEU A 11 5.07 -8.50 1.99
N LEU A 12 4.68 -9.58 2.69
CA LEU A 12 5.56 -10.70 3.03
C LEU A 12 5.46 -11.89 2.07
N SER A 13 4.40 -11.96 1.26
CA SER A 13 4.23 -12.99 0.24
C SER A 13 4.65 -12.43 -1.11
N SER A 14 5.73 -12.97 -1.69
CA SER A 14 6.16 -12.64 -3.06
C SER A 14 5.12 -12.95 -4.14
N ARG A 15 3.90 -13.38 -3.76
CA ARG A 15 2.77 -13.64 -4.64
C ARG A 15 2.01 -12.39 -5.06
N PHE A 16 2.29 -11.22 -4.47
CA PHE A 16 1.61 -9.95 -4.80
C PHE A 16 2.52 -8.83 -5.30
N ILE A 17 3.85 -9.04 -5.27
CA ILE A 17 4.80 -8.16 -5.94
C ILE A 17 5.05 -8.80 -7.31
N THR A 18 4.42 -8.26 -8.35
CA THR A 18 4.79 -8.63 -9.73
C THR A 18 6.23 -8.17 -9.97
N GLU A 19 6.90 -8.69 -11.00
CA GLU A 19 8.25 -8.25 -11.41
C GLU A 19 8.35 -6.70 -11.52
N ASP A 20 7.22 -6.02 -11.71
CA ASP A 20 7.05 -4.57 -11.82
C ASP A 20 7.00 -3.78 -10.49
N GLN A 21 7.25 -4.42 -9.34
CA GLN A 21 7.27 -3.72 -8.04
C GLN A 21 5.95 -3.00 -7.74
N HIS A 22 4.82 -3.62 -8.10
CA HIS A 22 3.47 -3.14 -7.84
C HIS A 22 2.92 -3.71 -6.54
N TYR A 23 2.28 -2.87 -5.72
CA TYR A 23 1.65 -3.25 -4.47
C TYR A 23 0.24 -2.68 -4.36
N SER A 24 -0.75 -3.56 -4.25
CA SER A 24 -2.16 -3.19 -4.12
C SER A 24 -2.78 -3.62 -2.80
N CYS A 25 -3.48 -2.66 -2.21
CA CYS A 25 -4.34 -2.73 -1.03
C CYS A 25 -5.77 -2.26 -1.37
N MET A 26 -6.17 -2.34 -2.63
CA MET A 26 -7.48 -1.91 -3.12
C MET A 26 -8.63 -2.54 -2.33
N GLY A 27 -9.64 -1.73 -1.98
CA GLY A 27 -10.94 -2.24 -1.50
C GLY A 27 -10.89 -2.95 -0.14
N ARG A 28 -9.89 -2.64 0.70
CA ARG A 28 -9.69 -3.33 2.00
C ARG A 28 -10.37 -2.64 3.17
N ASN A 29 -11.12 -1.57 2.93
CA ASN A 29 -11.71 -0.69 3.96
C ASN A 29 -10.66 -0.15 4.95
N LEU A 30 -9.47 0.21 4.44
CA LEU A 30 -8.43 0.82 5.25
C LEU A 30 -8.86 2.24 5.67
N SER A 31 -8.74 2.54 6.95
CA SER A 31 -8.90 3.89 7.50
C SER A 31 -7.56 4.61 7.68
N TYR A 32 -6.44 3.89 7.61
CA TYR A 32 -5.07 4.38 7.66
C TYR A 32 -4.15 3.52 6.79
N ILE A 33 -3.00 4.08 6.41
CA ILE A 33 -1.96 3.40 5.62
C ILE A 33 -1.02 2.63 6.57
N PRO A 34 -0.68 1.36 6.27
CA PRO A 34 0.25 0.59 7.09
C PRO A 34 1.66 1.19 7.08
N PRO A 35 2.38 1.19 8.22
CA PRO A 35 3.65 1.92 8.40
C PRO A 35 4.86 1.29 7.70
N SER A 36 4.71 0.11 7.11
CA SER A 36 5.81 -0.62 6.49
C SER A 36 5.53 -0.84 5.02
N ILE A 37 6.08 0.02 4.17
CA ILE A 37 6.02 -0.09 2.72
C ILE A 37 7.45 -0.26 2.20
N PRO A 38 7.73 -1.27 1.34
CA PRO A 38 9.05 -1.47 0.75
C PRO A 38 9.46 -0.22 -0.02
N SER A 39 10.69 0.26 0.22
CA SER A 39 11.22 1.45 -0.46
C SER A 39 11.40 1.26 -1.96
N SER A 40 11.52 0.01 -2.41
CA SER A 40 11.66 -0.39 -3.81
C SER A 40 10.34 -0.45 -4.57
N ILE A 41 9.23 0.08 -4.05
CA ILE A 41 7.94 0.00 -4.74
C ILE A 41 7.84 1.07 -5.83
N GLN A 42 7.30 0.71 -7.00
CA GLN A 42 7.09 1.65 -8.11
C GLN A 42 5.62 2.06 -8.22
N THR A 43 4.70 1.14 -7.94
CA THR A 43 3.26 1.41 -7.98
C THR A 43 2.62 1.03 -6.64
N LEU A 44 1.90 1.97 -6.03
CA LEU A 44 1.11 1.77 -4.82
C LEU A 44 -0.36 2.05 -5.11
N ASP A 45 -1.19 1.04 -4.88
CA ASP A 45 -2.63 1.15 -5.06
C ASP A 45 -3.36 1.01 -3.70
N PHE A 46 -3.88 2.12 -3.23
CA PHE A 46 -4.76 2.23 -2.05
C PHE A 46 -6.18 2.65 -2.44
N SER A 47 -6.56 2.49 -3.71
CA SER A 47 -7.88 2.87 -4.20
C SER A 47 -9.02 2.11 -3.50
N PHE A 48 -10.22 2.68 -3.54
CA PHE A 48 -11.43 2.10 -2.93
C PHE A 48 -11.28 1.81 -1.41
N ASN A 49 -10.44 2.56 -0.70
CA ASN A 49 -10.36 2.53 0.75
C ASN A 49 -11.10 3.72 1.40
N VAL A 50 -11.15 3.75 2.74
CA VAL A 50 -11.82 4.79 3.53
C VAL A 50 -10.81 5.69 4.26
N LEU A 51 -9.69 5.98 3.58
CA LEU A 51 -8.63 6.83 4.09
C LEU A 51 -9.17 8.26 4.28
N LYS A 52 -9.21 8.73 5.54
CA LYS A 52 -9.70 10.08 5.87
C LYS A 52 -8.59 11.12 6.00
N LEU A 53 -7.41 10.68 6.40
CA LEU A 53 -6.26 11.53 6.65
C LEU A 53 -4.99 10.83 6.15
N LEU A 54 -4.15 11.58 5.44
CA LEU A 54 -2.79 11.18 5.09
C LEU A 54 -1.82 11.98 5.95
N GLN A 55 -1.10 11.29 6.84
CA GLN A 55 -0.06 11.92 7.63
C GLN A 55 1.22 12.06 6.78
N LYS A 56 1.97 13.16 6.96
CA LYS A 56 3.24 13.38 6.23
C LYS A 56 4.25 12.25 6.44
N THR A 57 4.19 11.58 7.59
CA THR A 57 5.08 10.50 8.00
C THR A 57 4.56 9.11 7.63
N VAL A 58 3.41 9.02 6.95
CA VAL A 58 2.77 7.72 6.69
C VAL A 58 3.50 6.92 5.62
N PHE A 59 4.15 7.62 4.69
CA PHE A 59 5.02 7.02 3.70
C PHE A 59 6.47 7.21 4.15
N PRO A 60 7.30 6.14 4.14
CA PRO A 60 8.75 6.33 4.21
C PRO A 60 9.23 7.06 2.96
N VAL A 61 10.54 7.32 2.86
CA VAL A 61 11.10 7.80 1.60
C VAL A 61 10.95 6.71 0.55
N LEU A 62 10.02 6.91 -0.39
CA LEU A 62 9.73 5.98 -1.49
C LEU A 62 10.41 6.48 -2.77
N SER A 63 11.74 6.40 -2.82
CA SER A 63 12.56 6.98 -3.90
C SER A 63 12.25 6.44 -5.30
N PHE A 64 11.60 5.29 -5.41
CA PHE A 64 11.27 4.63 -6.67
C PHE A 64 9.79 4.73 -7.05
N LEU A 65 8.97 5.36 -6.20
CA LEU A 65 7.53 5.44 -6.44
C LEU A 65 7.24 6.32 -7.65
N GLN A 66 6.53 5.75 -8.62
CA GLN A 66 6.10 6.41 -9.85
C GLN A 66 4.59 6.65 -9.83
N VAL A 67 3.82 5.73 -9.27
CA VAL A 67 2.35 5.78 -9.26
C VAL A 67 1.82 5.55 -7.85
N LEU A 68 0.96 6.46 -7.40
CA LEU A 68 0.18 6.33 -6.17
C LEU A 68 -1.29 6.52 -6.50
N ASP A 69 -2.08 5.44 -6.38
CA ASP A 69 -3.52 5.47 -6.55
C ASP A 69 -4.24 5.55 -5.21
N LEU A 70 -5.07 6.59 -5.05
CA LEU A 70 -5.92 6.86 -3.90
C LEU A 70 -7.38 7.08 -4.31
N SER A 71 -7.73 6.71 -5.56
CA SER A 71 -9.05 6.91 -6.15
C SER A 71 -10.15 6.10 -5.45
N ARG A 72 -11.40 6.41 -5.78
CA ARG A 72 -12.59 5.81 -5.17
C ARG A 72 -13.55 5.35 -6.25
#